data_AF-A0A6N3HKK7-F1
#
_entry.id   AF-A0A6N3HKK7-F1
#
_cell.length_a   1.000
_cell.length_b   1.000
_cell.length_c   1.000
_cell.angle_alpha   90.00
_cell.angle_beta   90.00
_cell.angle_gamma   90.00
#
_symmetry.space_group_name_H-M   'P 1'
#
loop_
_entity.id
_entity.type
_entity.pdbx_description
1 polymer ?
#
loop_
_entity_poly.entity_id
_entity_poly.type
_entity_poly.pdbx_seq_one_letter_code
_entity_poly.pdbx_strand_id
1 'polypeptide(L)'
;MKLSNIFLSTLAVLLCCTACSKDEESFKGKDADASLSIAVKAVGSAVTKGVHPNDENELAGEAKVNNLSVLVFDESGAQLIGYGWQATNSEGEASILNVPAMTMRAQIVIVSNTPENSLAGVTSYSDFESKLAQLADQSQSNLVMSSPVITTQAPLVKGYNYLGYASMGSENINGIAEPVEITRLAARLDLVNVKTDFTKTLLRNRTVRVEEVTILNQSTASRFFSRDYWGVVMATGHLGNSDATALNRDIANGSPINDTPYVHYVMENDGSEASTEIQVRATLLETDTYEAETKIFTAVINRNGLDRGYNHNYVKRNYVYRLNVTFGDTSFDGDHEKDPNIPIPPRPTTGDLDVQVEVVNWGQVSQDVEI
;
A
#
# COMPACT_ATOMS: atom_id res chain seq x y z
N MET A 1 -52.20 -24.74 10.29
CA MET A 1 -51.31 -23.57 10.13
C MET A 1 -50.08 -23.85 10.98
N LYS A 2 -48.82 -23.83 10.55
CA LYS A 2 -48.15 -23.65 9.25
C LYS A 2 -46.88 -24.52 9.34
N LEU A 3 -46.52 -25.22 8.26
CA LEU A 3 -45.21 -25.86 8.11
C LEU A 3 -44.15 -24.78 7.92
N SER A 4 -43.02 -24.90 8.63
CA SER A 4 -41.79 -24.15 8.34
C SER A 4 -40.79 -25.10 7.68
N ASN A 5 -40.42 -24.76 6.45
CA ASN A 5 -39.54 -25.50 5.57
C ASN A 5 -38.10 -25.52 6.08
N ILE A 6 -37.53 -26.71 6.20
CA ILE A 6 -36.08 -26.92 6.31
C ILE A 6 -35.54 -27.02 4.88
N PHE A 7 -34.78 -26.03 4.44
CA PHE A 7 -34.01 -26.12 3.21
C PHE A 7 -32.67 -26.80 3.50
N LEU A 8 -32.56 -28.08 3.14
CA LEU A 8 -31.27 -28.75 2.89
C LEU A 8 -30.81 -28.38 1.48
N SER A 9 -29.77 -27.56 1.34
CA SER A 9 -29.05 -27.39 0.08
C SER A 9 -27.86 -28.33 0.05
N THR A 10 -27.97 -29.32 -0.84
CA THR A 10 -26.97 -30.32 -1.19
C THR A 10 -25.71 -29.70 -1.78
N LEU A 11 -24.56 -30.00 -1.15
CA LEU A 11 -23.21 -29.71 -1.64
C LEU A 11 -22.88 -30.65 -2.82
N ALA A 12 -22.85 -30.11 -4.04
CA ALA A 12 -22.38 -30.83 -5.21
C ALA A 12 -20.86 -30.63 -5.35
N VAL A 13 -20.10 -31.69 -5.09
CA VAL A 13 -18.65 -31.74 -5.31
C VAL A 13 -18.40 -31.97 -6.79
N LEU A 14 -17.96 -30.93 -7.51
CA LEU A 14 -17.49 -31.03 -8.89
C LEU A 14 -15.98 -31.30 -8.89
N LEU A 15 -15.60 -32.56 -9.09
CA LEU A 15 -14.22 -32.97 -9.34
C LEU A 15 -13.83 -32.60 -10.78
N CYS A 16 -13.10 -31.50 -10.95
CA CYS A 16 -12.42 -31.18 -12.21
C CYS A 16 -10.94 -31.59 -12.09
N CYS A 17 -10.59 -32.74 -12.68
CA CYS A 17 -9.20 -33.12 -12.92
C CYS A 17 -8.61 -32.19 -13.99
N THR A 18 -7.63 -31.37 -13.63
CA THR A 18 -6.85 -30.57 -14.59
C THR A 18 -5.71 -31.42 -15.19
N ALA A 19 -5.55 -31.25 -16.50
CA ALA A 19 -4.60 -31.97 -17.33
C ALA A 19 -3.15 -31.51 -17.10
N CYS A 20 -2.23 -32.47 -17.17
CA CYS A 20 -0.78 -32.26 -17.10
C CYS A 20 -0.25 -31.43 -18.28
N SER A 21 0.38 -30.30 -18.00
CA SER A 21 1.54 -29.82 -18.75
C SER A 21 2.81 -30.11 -17.95
N LYS A 22 3.81 -30.69 -18.62
CA LYS A 22 5.17 -30.82 -18.12
C LYS A 22 5.82 -29.44 -18.18
N ASP A 23 6.34 -28.96 -17.06
CA ASP A 23 7.69 -28.39 -16.87
C ASP A 23 7.88 -28.06 -15.36
N GLU A 24 9.03 -27.51 -14.99
CA GLU A 24 9.88 -27.82 -13.82
C GLU A 24 9.43 -27.41 -12.39
N GLU A 25 10.03 -28.10 -11.41
CA GLU A 25 10.10 -27.93 -9.93
C GLU A 25 9.13 -26.99 -9.17
N SER A 26 7.83 -27.05 -9.43
CA SER A 26 6.81 -26.58 -8.46
C SER A 26 6.51 -27.68 -7.43
N PHE A 27 6.22 -27.31 -6.17
CA PHE A 27 5.80 -28.28 -5.14
C PHE A 27 4.56 -29.06 -5.63
N LYS A 28 4.74 -30.36 -5.93
CA LYS A 28 3.70 -31.18 -6.58
C LYS A 28 2.71 -31.85 -5.62
N GLY A 29 2.74 -31.52 -4.32
CA GLY A 29 1.81 -32.08 -3.32
C GLY A 29 1.80 -33.60 -3.17
N LYS A 30 2.67 -34.32 -3.90
CA LYS A 30 2.62 -35.78 -4.03
C LYS A 30 2.98 -36.51 -2.73
N ASP A 31 3.74 -35.85 -1.87
CA ASP A 31 4.15 -36.31 -0.55
C ASP A 31 3.50 -35.49 0.58
N ALA A 32 2.50 -34.65 0.27
CA ALA A 32 1.77 -33.88 1.28
C ALA A 32 0.84 -34.80 2.09
N ASP A 33 1.03 -34.81 3.41
CA ASP A 33 0.25 -35.58 4.36
C ASP A 33 -0.48 -34.70 5.40
N ALA A 34 -0.31 -33.38 5.29
CA ALA A 34 -1.02 -32.34 6.03
C ALA A 34 -1.75 -31.37 5.07
N SER A 35 -2.76 -30.67 5.59
CA SER A 35 -3.43 -29.57 4.92
C SER A 35 -3.64 -28.38 5.86
N LEU A 36 -3.48 -27.16 5.35
CA LEU A 36 -3.69 -25.93 6.11
C LEU A 36 -4.94 -25.20 5.60
N SER A 37 -5.81 -24.79 6.51
CA SER A 37 -6.86 -23.80 6.24
C SER A 37 -6.55 -22.54 7.03
N ILE A 38 -6.54 -21.40 6.35
CA ILE A 38 -6.10 -20.12 6.92
C ILE A 38 -7.16 -19.06 6.69
N ALA A 39 -7.57 -18.38 7.75
CA ALA A 39 -8.36 -17.16 7.70
C ALA A 39 -7.47 -15.94 7.92
N VAL A 40 -7.75 -14.87 7.18
CA VAL A 40 -6.99 -13.61 7.22
C VAL A 40 -7.92 -12.41 7.33
N LYS A 41 -7.38 -11.31 7.86
CA LYS A 41 -8.00 -9.99 7.85
C LYS A 41 -7.00 -8.91 7.43
N ALA A 42 -7.42 -7.97 6.59
CA ALA A 42 -6.62 -6.83 6.20
C ALA A 42 -6.39 -5.89 7.39
N VAL A 43 -5.15 -5.43 7.57
CA VAL A 43 -4.82 -4.49 8.66
C VAL A 43 -5.37 -3.11 8.34
N GLY A 44 -6.26 -2.62 9.20
CA GLY A 44 -6.77 -1.25 9.14
C GLY A 44 -5.83 -0.24 9.81
N SER A 45 -5.67 -0.34 11.13
CA SER A 45 -4.86 0.58 11.93
C SER A 45 -3.73 -0.13 12.66
N ALA A 46 -2.61 0.56 12.88
CA ALA A 46 -1.59 0.10 13.84
C ALA A 46 -2.20 0.11 15.25
N VAL A 47 -1.69 -0.74 16.16
CA VAL A 47 -2.08 -0.76 17.58
C VAL A 47 -1.60 0.54 18.26
N THR A 48 -2.25 1.65 17.98
CA THR A 48 -2.07 2.93 18.66
C THR A 48 -3.24 3.15 19.60
N LYS A 49 -2.92 3.32 20.89
CA LYS A 49 -3.90 3.61 21.94
C LYS A 49 -4.57 4.96 21.68
N GLY A 50 -5.71 4.95 21.00
CA GLY A 50 -6.56 6.12 20.81
C GLY A 50 -7.25 6.10 19.46
N VAL A 51 -8.57 5.92 19.48
CA VAL A 51 -9.43 6.11 18.32
C VAL A 51 -9.43 7.61 18.00
N HIS A 52 -8.93 8.02 16.83
CA HIS A 52 -9.14 9.37 16.33
C HIS A 52 -10.30 9.34 15.31
N PRO A 53 -11.25 10.29 15.33
CA PRO A 53 -12.36 10.36 14.36
C PRO A 53 -11.94 10.45 12.88
N ASN A 54 -10.64 10.61 12.58
CA ASN A 54 -10.08 10.77 11.24
C ASN A 54 -9.30 9.53 10.75
N ASP A 55 -9.38 8.40 11.46
CA ASP A 55 -8.63 7.18 11.14
C ASP A 55 -9.26 6.34 10.00
N GLU A 56 -10.45 6.70 9.53
CA GLU A 56 -11.10 6.05 8.37
C GLU A 56 -10.62 6.68 7.06
N ASN A 57 -9.59 6.10 6.45
CA ASN A 57 -8.95 6.59 5.23
C ASN A 57 -9.07 5.64 4.02
N GLU A 58 -9.71 4.51 4.22
CA GLU A 58 -9.82 3.46 3.22
C GLU A 58 -10.80 3.87 2.14
N LEU A 59 -10.35 3.86 0.90
CA LEU A 59 -11.20 4.01 -0.27
C LEU A 59 -11.80 2.64 -0.62
N ALA A 60 -13.01 2.66 -1.19
CA ALA A 60 -13.69 1.44 -1.60
C ALA A 60 -12.79 0.59 -2.52
N GLY A 61 -12.63 -0.68 -2.15
CA GLY A 61 -11.81 -1.65 -2.88
C GLY A 61 -10.39 -1.84 -2.33
N GLU A 62 -9.88 -0.94 -1.48
CA GLU A 62 -8.51 -1.03 -0.98
C GLU A 62 -8.32 -2.14 0.05
N ALA A 63 -9.40 -2.65 0.65
CA ALA A 63 -9.40 -3.84 1.51
C ALA A 63 -9.69 -5.14 0.75
N LYS A 64 -9.83 -5.10 -0.57
CA LYS A 64 -10.07 -6.32 -1.34
C LYS A 64 -8.98 -7.34 -1.15
N VAL A 65 -9.43 -8.56 -0.91
CA VAL A 65 -8.63 -9.78 -0.98
C VAL A 65 -9.17 -10.55 -2.18
N ASN A 66 -8.59 -10.30 -3.35
CA ASN A 66 -8.96 -10.94 -4.61
C ASN A 66 -8.49 -12.40 -4.66
N ASN A 67 -7.31 -12.68 -4.08
CA ASN A 67 -6.77 -14.03 -3.93
C ASN A 67 -5.82 -14.11 -2.73
N LEU A 68 -5.49 -15.34 -2.35
CA LEU A 68 -4.46 -15.67 -1.37
C LEU A 68 -3.47 -16.68 -1.94
N SER A 69 -2.18 -16.43 -1.70
CA SER A 69 -1.04 -17.33 -1.85
C SER A 69 -0.50 -17.69 -0.48
N VAL A 70 -0.31 -18.98 -0.22
CA VAL A 70 0.29 -19.50 1.01
C VAL A 70 1.52 -20.29 0.64
N LEU A 71 2.65 -19.90 1.22
CA LEU A 71 3.93 -20.59 1.09
C LEU A 71 4.30 -21.17 2.45
N VAL A 72 4.58 -22.47 2.48
CA VAL A 72 4.95 -23.20 3.68
C VAL A 72 6.36 -23.76 3.43
N PHE A 73 7.33 -23.26 4.19
CA PHE A 73 8.70 -23.74 4.17
C PHE A 73 8.96 -24.65 5.36
N ASP A 74 9.97 -25.52 5.26
CA ASP A 74 10.49 -26.25 6.41
C ASP A 74 11.04 -25.29 7.48
N GLU A 75 11.33 -25.82 8.67
CA GLU A 75 11.85 -25.02 9.79
C GLU A 75 13.11 -24.22 9.41
N SER A 76 13.97 -24.77 8.54
CA SER A 76 15.20 -24.10 8.10
C SER A 76 14.98 -23.05 7.00
N GLY A 77 13.85 -23.11 6.28
CA GLY A 77 13.60 -22.31 5.08
C GLY A 77 14.30 -22.83 3.83
N ALA A 78 14.99 -23.97 3.89
CA ALA A 78 15.72 -24.54 2.77
C ALA A 78 14.81 -25.14 1.70
N GLN A 79 13.60 -25.58 2.07
CA GLN A 79 12.67 -26.25 1.16
C GLN A 79 11.25 -25.71 1.31
N LEU A 80 10.59 -25.50 0.17
CA LEU A 80 9.14 -25.34 0.10
C LEU A 80 8.48 -26.71 0.30
N ILE A 81 7.70 -26.83 1.36
CA ILE A 81 7.02 -28.07 1.78
C ILE A 81 5.49 -27.99 1.65
N GLY A 82 4.97 -26.86 1.19
CA GLY A 82 3.56 -26.64 0.92
C GLY A 82 3.33 -25.34 0.16
N TYR A 83 2.35 -25.36 -0.76
CA TYR A 83 1.95 -24.20 -1.53
C TYR A 83 0.47 -24.27 -1.89
N GLY A 84 -0.20 -23.13 -1.84
CA GLY A 84 -1.58 -22.99 -2.31
C GLY A 84 -1.86 -21.59 -2.82
N TRP A 85 -2.64 -21.50 -3.88
CA TRP A 85 -3.21 -20.27 -4.38
C TRP A 85 -4.73 -20.44 -4.51
N GLN A 86 -5.51 -19.45 -4.11
CA GLN A 86 -6.96 -19.50 -4.22
C GLN A 86 -7.52 -18.10 -4.46
N ALA A 87 -8.38 -17.96 -5.48
CA ALA A 87 -9.21 -16.78 -5.63
C ALA A 87 -10.24 -16.70 -4.49
N THR A 88 -10.45 -15.50 -3.96
CA THR A 88 -11.36 -15.22 -2.84
C THR A 88 -12.40 -14.17 -3.21
N ASN A 89 -12.00 -13.08 -3.88
CA ASN A 89 -12.85 -11.96 -4.27
C ASN A 89 -13.70 -11.40 -3.10
N SER A 90 -13.11 -11.29 -1.92
CA SER A 90 -13.75 -10.77 -0.71
C SER A 90 -13.18 -9.41 -0.32
N GLU A 91 -13.79 -8.76 0.66
CA GLU A 91 -13.40 -7.43 1.15
C GLU A 91 -13.09 -7.56 2.65
N GLY A 92 -11.93 -7.07 3.09
CA GLY A 92 -11.51 -7.05 4.49
C GLY A 92 -11.05 -8.40 5.05
N GLU A 93 -11.84 -9.46 4.86
CA GLU A 93 -11.55 -10.80 5.38
C GLU A 93 -11.62 -11.85 4.28
N ALA A 94 -10.80 -12.89 4.39
CA ALA A 94 -10.76 -13.97 3.42
C ALA A 94 -10.31 -15.29 4.05
N SER A 95 -10.45 -16.37 3.29
CA SER A 95 -9.92 -17.68 3.68
C SER A 95 -9.43 -18.47 2.48
N ILE A 96 -8.39 -19.25 2.71
CA ILE A 96 -7.88 -20.27 1.80
C ILE A 96 -7.94 -21.62 2.52
N LEU A 97 -8.48 -22.63 1.83
CA LEU A 97 -8.76 -23.93 2.43
C LEU A 97 -7.86 -25.01 1.84
N ASN A 98 -7.48 -25.96 2.69
CA ASN A 98 -6.82 -27.21 2.29
C ASN A 98 -5.51 -27.04 1.49
N VAL A 99 -4.68 -26.05 1.85
CA VAL A 99 -3.33 -25.89 1.29
C VAL A 99 -2.49 -27.12 1.63
N PRO A 100 -2.01 -27.90 0.65
CA PRO A 100 -1.24 -29.12 0.91
C PRO A 100 0.12 -28.78 1.53
N ALA A 101 0.53 -29.52 2.56
CA ALA A 101 1.82 -29.40 3.22
C ALA A 101 2.34 -30.74 3.77
N MET A 102 3.60 -30.77 4.22
CA MET A 102 4.20 -31.92 4.91
C MET A 102 4.12 -31.79 6.43
N THR A 103 4.06 -32.92 7.14
CA THR A 103 4.06 -33.01 8.62
C THR A 103 5.40 -32.67 9.26
N MET A 104 5.74 -31.39 9.32
CA MET A 104 6.96 -30.91 9.98
C MET A 104 6.78 -29.52 10.60
N ARG A 105 7.77 -29.08 11.37
CA ARG A 105 7.85 -27.68 11.77
C ARG A 105 8.05 -26.81 10.53
N ALA A 106 7.38 -25.67 10.51
CA ALA A 106 7.26 -24.88 9.30
C ALA A 106 7.39 -23.37 9.55
N GLN A 107 7.75 -22.66 8.49
CA GLN A 107 7.60 -21.22 8.35
C GLN A 107 6.51 -20.94 7.32
N ILE A 108 5.44 -20.24 7.72
CA ILE A 108 4.28 -19.95 6.87
C ILE A 108 4.29 -18.47 6.52
N VAL A 109 4.13 -18.16 5.23
CA VAL A 109 3.96 -16.80 4.72
C VAL A 109 2.69 -16.74 3.88
N ILE A 110 1.86 -15.73 4.14
CA ILE A 110 0.60 -15.50 3.43
C ILE A 110 0.72 -14.19 2.68
N VAL A 111 0.39 -14.20 1.39
CA VAL A 111 0.37 -13.01 0.53
C VAL A 111 -0.93 -12.95 -0.24
N SER A 112 -1.58 -11.78 -0.28
CA SER A 112 -2.79 -11.58 -1.06
C SER A 112 -2.51 -10.89 -2.40
N ASN A 113 -3.49 -10.96 -3.29
CA ASN A 113 -3.56 -10.12 -4.50
C ASN A 113 -2.36 -10.29 -5.45
N THR A 114 -1.77 -11.48 -5.44
CA THR A 114 -0.70 -11.89 -6.34
C THR A 114 -1.28 -12.41 -7.65
N PRO A 115 -0.61 -12.19 -8.80
CA PRO A 115 -1.02 -12.85 -10.04
C PRO A 115 -1.03 -14.37 -9.89
N GLU A 116 -1.99 -15.04 -10.52
CA GLU A 116 -2.10 -16.50 -10.47
C GLU A 116 -0.79 -17.15 -10.92
N ASN A 117 -0.32 -18.16 -10.17
CA ASN A 117 0.93 -18.88 -10.42
C ASN A 117 2.24 -18.07 -10.33
N SER A 118 2.20 -16.77 -10.00
CA SER A 118 3.42 -15.94 -9.90
C SER A 118 4.43 -16.43 -8.84
N LEU A 119 3.95 -17.15 -7.82
CA LEU A 119 4.77 -17.69 -6.74
C LEU A 119 4.91 -19.23 -6.78
N ALA A 120 4.37 -19.89 -7.81
CA ALA A 120 4.36 -21.36 -7.88
C ALA A 120 5.77 -21.98 -8.10
N GLY A 121 6.70 -21.20 -8.64
CA GLY A 121 8.09 -21.61 -8.86
C GLY A 121 9.04 -21.33 -7.69
N VAL A 122 8.53 -20.87 -6.56
CA VAL A 122 9.35 -20.67 -5.35
C VAL A 122 9.78 -22.02 -4.79
N THR A 123 11.06 -22.16 -4.45
CA THR A 123 11.62 -23.43 -3.95
C THR A 123 12.15 -23.36 -2.53
N SER A 124 12.48 -22.17 -2.03
CA SER A 124 13.06 -21.94 -0.71
C SER A 124 12.66 -20.56 -0.17
N TYR A 125 12.83 -20.34 1.13
CA TYR A 125 12.56 -19.05 1.76
C TYR A 125 13.43 -17.94 1.15
N SER A 126 14.72 -18.21 0.91
CA SER A 126 15.63 -17.25 0.26
C SER A 126 15.26 -16.92 -1.18
N ASP A 127 14.76 -17.90 -1.94
CA ASP A 127 14.24 -17.67 -3.29
C ASP A 127 13.02 -16.73 -3.21
N PHE A 128 12.11 -16.97 -2.26
CA PHE A 128 10.97 -16.08 -2.07
C PHE A 128 11.34 -14.66 -1.65
N GLU A 129 12.30 -14.50 -0.74
CA GLU A 129 12.83 -13.18 -0.33
C GLU A 129 13.43 -12.41 -1.50
N SER A 130 13.93 -13.10 -2.53
CA SER A 130 14.48 -12.47 -3.74
C SER A 130 13.40 -12.00 -4.73
N LYS A 131 12.14 -12.46 -4.59
CA LYS A 131 11.03 -12.05 -5.45
C LYS A 131 10.52 -10.68 -5.02
N LEU A 132 10.15 -9.87 -6.01
CA LEU A 132 9.68 -8.51 -5.80
C LEU A 132 8.28 -8.29 -6.35
N ALA A 133 7.41 -7.73 -5.51
CA ALA A 133 6.15 -7.13 -5.92
C ALA A 133 6.42 -5.81 -6.65
N GLN A 134 5.74 -5.57 -7.77
CA GLN A 134 5.92 -4.35 -8.55
C GLN A 134 4.87 -3.30 -8.19
N LEU A 135 5.25 -2.02 -8.24
CA LEU A 135 4.34 -0.89 -8.08
C LEU A 135 3.27 -0.85 -9.18
N ALA A 136 3.63 -1.24 -10.39
CA ALA A 136 2.71 -1.28 -11.53
C ALA A 136 1.54 -2.27 -11.34
N ASP A 137 1.68 -3.26 -10.44
CA ASP A 137 0.64 -4.24 -10.12
C ASP A 137 -0.28 -3.76 -8.98
N GLN A 138 0.03 -2.62 -8.35
CA GLN A 138 -0.78 -2.03 -7.28
C GLN A 138 -1.86 -1.12 -7.88
N SER A 139 -3.09 -1.34 -7.47
CA SER A 139 -4.20 -0.45 -7.80
C SER A 139 -5.19 -0.40 -6.65
N GLN A 140 -6.11 0.57 -6.68
CA GLN A 140 -7.11 0.75 -5.62
C GLN A 140 -7.89 -0.53 -5.31
N SER A 141 -8.15 -1.39 -6.30
CA SER A 141 -8.88 -2.65 -6.13
C SER A 141 -7.97 -3.89 -6.07
N ASN A 142 -6.65 -3.72 -6.07
CA ASN A 142 -5.66 -4.79 -6.03
C ASN A 142 -4.36 -4.31 -5.35
N LEU A 143 -4.38 -4.20 -4.02
CA LEU A 143 -3.20 -3.88 -3.21
C LEU A 143 -2.63 -5.15 -2.60
N VAL A 144 -1.37 -5.48 -2.89
CA VAL A 144 -0.72 -6.67 -2.31
C VAL A 144 -0.57 -6.48 -0.81
N MET A 145 -0.95 -7.50 -0.04
CA MET A 145 -0.80 -7.54 1.42
C MET A 145 -0.07 -8.80 1.84
N SER A 146 0.57 -8.78 3.00
CA SER A 146 1.25 -9.95 3.53
C SER A 146 1.23 -10.05 5.05
N SER A 147 1.28 -11.28 5.54
CA SER A 147 1.45 -11.59 6.95
C SER A 147 2.92 -11.41 7.39
N PRO A 148 3.21 -11.33 8.69
CA PRO A 148 4.52 -11.72 9.19
C PRO A 148 4.83 -13.19 8.88
N VAL A 149 6.07 -13.60 9.08
CA VAL A 149 6.45 -15.02 9.00
C VAL A 149 5.97 -15.74 10.26
N ILE A 150 5.12 -16.75 10.07
CA ILE A 150 4.56 -17.54 11.18
C ILE A 150 5.38 -18.81 11.31
N THR A 151 6.21 -18.88 12.35
CA THR A 151 6.97 -20.10 12.69
C THR A 151 6.14 -21.00 13.60
N THR A 152 5.93 -22.25 13.21
CA THR A 152 5.16 -23.19 14.03
C THR A 152 5.96 -23.62 15.26
N GLN A 153 5.32 -23.61 16.44
CA GLN A 153 5.95 -24.05 17.69
C GLN A 153 6.00 -25.59 17.77
N ALA A 154 5.08 -26.27 17.09
CA ALA A 154 5.04 -27.72 16.94
C ALA A 154 5.01 -28.11 15.44
N PRO A 155 5.35 -29.36 15.09
CA PRO A 155 5.14 -29.85 13.74
C PRO A 155 3.67 -29.75 13.32
N LEU A 156 3.42 -29.48 12.03
CA LEU A 156 2.11 -29.69 11.42
C LEU A 156 1.69 -31.15 11.62
N VAL A 157 0.40 -31.37 11.90
CA VAL A 157 -0.15 -32.71 12.12
C VAL A 157 -0.72 -33.28 10.83
N LYS A 158 -0.76 -34.61 10.75
CA LYS A 158 -1.37 -35.32 9.61
C LYS A 158 -2.85 -34.93 9.50
N GLY A 159 -3.31 -34.64 8.29
CA GLY A 159 -4.67 -34.13 8.06
C GLY A 159 -4.76 -32.63 8.28
N TYR A 160 -5.83 -32.16 8.93
CA TYR A 160 -6.18 -30.74 8.96
C TYR A 160 -5.41 -29.95 10.02
N ASN A 161 -4.91 -28.79 9.62
CA ASN A 161 -4.29 -27.77 10.45
C ASN A 161 -5.02 -26.44 10.18
N TYR A 162 -5.21 -25.64 11.22
CA TYR A 162 -6.00 -24.41 11.14
C TYR A 162 -5.20 -23.22 11.63
N LEU A 163 -5.45 -22.06 11.04
CA LEU A 163 -4.84 -20.81 11.46
C LEU A 163 -5.86 -19.68 11.31
N GLY A 164 -6.18 -19.02 12.43
CA GLY A 164 -7.11 -17.89 12.48
C GLY A 164 -8.59 -18.25 12.52
N TYR A 165 -8.94 -19.45 12.99
CA TYR A 165 -10.34 -19.87 13.16
C TYR A 165 -10.76 -19.90 14.62
N ALA A 166 -11.64 -18.98 15.02
CA ALA A 166 -12.16 -18.91 16.39
C ALA A 166 -12.79 -20.23 16.85
N SER A 167 -13.49 -20.94 15.95
CA SER A 167 -14.13 -22.23 16.22
C SER A 167 -13.16 -23.35 16.58
N MET A 168 -11.88 -23.21 16.21
CA MET A 168 -10.85 -24.22 16.48
C MET A 168 -10.09 -23.95 17.79
N GLY A 169 -10.24 -22.77 18.39
CA GLY A 169 -9.61 -22.43 19.67
C GLY A 169 -8.11 -22.78 19.72
N SER A 170 -7.71 -23.60 20.69
CA SER A 170 -6.32 -24.05 20.86
C SER A 170 -5.83 -25.06 19.82
N GLU A 171 -6.71 -25.57 18.94
CA GLU A 171 -6.32 -26.46 17.83
C GLU A 171 -5.73 -25.68 16.65
N ASN A 172 -5.84 -24.34 16.65
CA ASN A 172 -5.11 -23.53 15.69
C ASN A 172 -3.59 -23.68 15.90
N ILE A 173 -2.83 -23.53 14.83
CA ILE A 173 -1.38 -23.42 14.84
C ILE A 173 -1.01 -22.31 15.85
N ASN A 174 -0.17 -22.68 16.83
CA ASN A 174 0.26 -21.81 17.93
C ASN A 174 -0.89 -21.22 18.79
N GLY A 175 -2.11 -21.78 18.70
CA GLY A 175 -3.30 -21.23 19.36
C GLY A 175 -3.80 -19.91 18.75
N ILE A 176 -3.37 -19.54 17.54
CA ILE A 176 -3.79 -18.31 16.87
C ILE A 176 -5.21 -18.49 16.32
N ALA A 177 -6.20 -18.11 17.14
CA ALA A 177 -7.62 -18.28 16.83
C ALA A 177 -8.25 -17.09 16.11
N GLU A 178 -7.58 -15.93 16.11
CA GLU A 178 -8.01 -14.74 15.37
C GLU A 178 -7.47 -14.74 13.94
N PRO A 179 -8.24 -14.24 12.94
CA PRO A 179 -7.77 -14.16 11.56
C PRO A 179 -6.42 -13.47 11.47
N VAL A 180 -5.51 -14.05 10.68
CA VAL A 180 -4.15 -13.54 10.54
C VAL A 180 -4.17 -12.19 9.85
N GLU A 181 -3.52 -11.23 10.47
CA GLU A 181 -3.39 -9.88 9.93
C GLU A 181 -2.44 -9.84 8.74
N ILE A 182 -2.94 -9.33 7.61
CA ILE A 182 -2.17 -9.06 6.41
C ILE A 182 -2.06 -7.55 6.18
N THR A 183 -0.84 -7.05 6.05
CA THR A 183 -0.52 -5.61 5.96
C THR A 183 -0.25 -5.24 4.49
N ARG A 184 -0.77 -4.11 3.99
CA ARG A 184 -0.44 -3.63 2.62
C ARG A 184 1.06 -3.43 2.43
N LEU A 185 1.57 -3.71 1.22
CA LEU A 185 2.95 -3.38 0.84
C LEU A 185 3.10 -1.90 0.45
N ALA A 186 2.09 -1.37 -0.24
CA ALA A 186 2.04 0.02 -0.65
C ALA A 186 1.82 0.95 0.55
N ALA A 187 2.03 2.24 0.30
CA ALA A 187 1.51 3.42 1.00
C ALA A 187 0.68 4.25 0.00
N ARG A 188 -0.10 5.22 0.49
CA ARG A 188 -0.86 6.15 -0.37
C ARG A 188 -0.49 7.60 -0.08
N LEU A 189 -0.35 8.40 -1.14
CA LEU A 189 -0.15 9.84 -1.07
C LEU A 189 -1.43 10.53 -1.54
N ASP A 190 -1.98 11.40 -0.69
CA ASP A 190 -3.19 12.16 -0.98
C ASP A 190 -2.84 13.65 -0.98
N LEU A 191 -2.90 14.33 -2.13
CA LEU A 191 -2.87 15.79 -2.14
C LEU A 191 -4.25 16.26 -1.72
N VAL A 192 -4.40 16.79 -0.50
CA VAL A 192 -5.73 17.11 0.09
C VAL A 192 -6.02 18.60 0.17
N ASN A 193 -4.99 19.43 0.04
CA ASN A 193 -5.13 20.87 0.10
C ASN A 193 -4.02 21.56 -0.68
N VAL A 194 -4.39 22.54 -1.49
CA VAL A 194 -3.43 23.44 -2.15
C VAL A 194 -3.93 24.86 -2.06
N LYS A 195 -3.14 25.73 -1.44
CA LYS A 195 -3.52 27.13 -1.20
C LYS A 195 -2.39 28.10 -1.47
N THR A 196 -2.73 29.37 -1.60
CA THR A 196 -1.79 30.48 -1.49
C THR A 196 -1.99 31.19 -0.15
N ASP A 197 -0.92 31.75 0.39
CA ASP A 197 -0.94 32.63 1.57
C ASP A 197 -0.05 33.86 1.30
N PHE A 198 -0.37 34.59 0.22
CA PHE A 198 0.41 35.74 -0.19
C PHE A 198 0.07 36.97 0.65
N THR A 199 1.08 37.54 1.32
CA THR A 199 0.99 38.79 2.06
C THR A 199 1.76 39.92 1.37
N LYS A 200 2.79 39.58 0.58
CA LYS A 200 3.61 40.51 -0.23
C LYS A 200 2.74 41.20 -1.28
N THR A 201 2.81 42.53 -1.37
CA THR A 201 1.98 43.36 -2.27
C THR A 201 2.04 42.93 -3.73
N LEU A 202 3.20 42.44 -4.20
CA LEU A 202 3.40 41.97 -5.59
C LEU A 202 2.67 40.66 -5.90
N LEU A 203 2.27 39.90 -4.87
CA LEU A 203 1.64 38.59 -4.99
C LEU A 203 0.21 38.57 -4.47
N ARG A 204 -0.10 39.42 -3.48
CA ARG A 204 -1.42 39.54 -2.85
C ARG A 204 -2.45 39.94 -3.92
N ASN A 205 -3.36 39.01 -4.26
CA ASN A 205 -4.37 39.06 -5.34
C ASN A 205 -3.96 38.46 -6.69
N ARG A 206 -2.79 37.83 -6.81
CA ARG A 206 -2.43 37.04 -7.99
C ARG A 206 -2.93 35.62 -7.88
N THR A 207 -3.16 35.00 -9.03
CA THR A 207 -3.61 33.62 -9.17
C THR A 207 -2.43 32.72 -9.49
N VAL A 208 -2.38 31.55 -8.86
CA VAL A 208 -1.47 30.47 -9.22
C VAL A 208 -2.26 29.38 -9.92
N ARG A 209 -1.79 28.95 -11.09
CA ARG A 209 -2.25 27.73 -11.74
C ARG A 209 -1.36 26.57 -11.33
N VAL A 210 -1.94 25.58 -10.66
CA VAL A 210 -1.30 24.29 -10.40
C VAL A 210 -1.47 23.45 -11.66
N GLU A 211 -0.39 23.25 -12.39
CA GLU A 211 -0.44 22.64 -13.73
C GLU A 211 -0.40 21.13 -13.65
N GLU A 212 0.61 20.58 -12.97
CA GLU A 212 0.82 19.13 -12.87
C GLU A 212 1.51 18.74 -11.57
N VAL A 213 1.29 17.48 -11.19
CA VAL A 213 1.93 16.81 -10.06
C VAL A 213 2.66 15.57 -10.54
N THR A 214 3.87 15.37 -10.03
CA THR A 214 4.70 14.18 -10.29
C THR A 214 5.27 13.67 -8.96
N ILE A 215 5.37 12.36 -8.77
CA ILE A 215 6.10 11.78 -7.65
C ILE A 215 7.50 11.37 -8.12
N LEU A 216 8.52 11.89 -7.46
CA LEU A 216 9.92 11.57 -7.74
C LEU A 216 10.44 10.53 -6.75
N ASN A 217 11.42 9.74 -7.20
CA ASN A 217 12.13 8.76 -6.38
C ASN A 217 11.19 7.80 -5.61
N GLN A 218 10.04 7.47 -6.18
CA GLN A 218 9.20 6.42 -5.61
C GLN A 218 9.88 5.06 -5.81
N SER A 219 9.79 4.19 -4.82
CA SER A 219 10.19 2.80 -5.02
C SER A 219 9.17 2.11 -5.92
N THR A 220 9.65 1.50 -7.00
CA THR A 220 8.86 0.77 -8.00
C THR A 220 8.75 -0.72 -7.68
N ALA A 221 9.45 -1.19 -6.64
CA ALA A 221 9.43 -2.58 -6.21
C ALA A 221 9.44 -2.70 -4.68
N SER A 222 8.94 -3.83 -4.18
CA SER A 222 8.88 -4.15 -2.76
C SER A 222 9.09 -5.64 -2.55
N ARG A 223 9.67 -6.04 -1.42
CA ARG A 223 9.64 -7.44 -0.98
C ARG A 223 8.20 -7.84 -0.72
N PHE A 224 7.84 -9.09 -0.99
CA PHE A 224 6.47 -9.55 -0.77
C PHE A 224 6.05 -9.56 0.71
N PHE A 225 7.01 -9.68 1.63
CA PHE A 225 6.71 -9.83 3.05
C PHE A 225 7.89 -9.37 3.92
N SER A 226 7.61 -9.23 5.21
CA SER A 226 8.60 -8.99 6.26
C SER A 226 8.51 -10.10 7.29
N ARG A 227 9.63 -10.42 7.95
CA ARG A 227 9.62 -11.43 9.01
C ARG A 227 8.75 -10.99 10.19
N ASP A 228 8.94 -9.74 10.60
CA ASP A 228 8.22 -9.13 11.71
C ASP A 228 6.87 -8.56 11.27
N TYR A 229 5.94 -8.46 12.23
CA TYR A 229 4.65 -7.81 12.03
C TYR A 229 4.84 -6.35 11.63
N TRP A 230 4.25 -5.96 10.50
CA TRP A 230 4.40 -4.62 9.90
C TRP A 230 5.88 -4.18 9.79
N GLY A 231 6.75 -5.15 9.53
CA GLY A 231 8.17 -4.93 9.28
C GLY A 231 8.43 -4.31 7.90
N VAL A 232 9.70 -3.98 7.68
CA VAL A 232 10.20 -3.33 6.45
C VAL A 232 10.08 -4.27 5.26
N VAL A 233 9.54 -3.76 4.15
CA VAL A 233 9.46 -4.46 2.86
C VAL A 233 10.20 -3.73 1.73
N MET A 234 10.93 -2.66 2.04
CA MET A 234 11.70 -1.92 1.04
C MET A 234 12.68 -2.82 0.26
N ALA A 235 12.74 -2.61 -1.06
CA ALA A 235 13.73 -3.18 -1.96
C ALA A 235 14.60 -2.06 -2.55
N THR A 236 15.91 -2.12 -2.30
CA THR A 236 16.87 -1.12 -2.78
C THR A 236 17.11 -1.25 -4.28
N GLY A 237 17.54 -0.17 -4.94
CA GLY A 237 17.93 -0.16 -6.37
C GLY A 237 16.75 -0.06 -7.35
N HIS A 238 15.54 0.22 -6.86
CA HIS A 238 14.30 0.23 -7.65
C HIS A 238 13.59 1.58 -7.58
N LEU A 239 14.32 2.67 -7.80
CA LEU A 239 13.73 4.02 -7.82
C LEU A 239 13.25 4.40 -9.22
N GLY A 240 12.11 5.10 -9.26
CA GLY A 240 11.56 5.68 -10.48
C GLY A 240 10.72 6.92 -10.18
N ASN A 241 10.25 7.58 -11.23
CA ASN A 241 9.31 8.69 -11.13
C ASN A 241 7.94 8.25 -11.65
N SER A 242 6.87 8.87 -11.18
CA SER A 242 5.55 8.70 -11.80
C SER A 242 5.50 9.45 -13.13
N ASP A 243 4.49 9.15 -13.94
CA ASP A 243 4.07 10.06 -14.99
C ASP A 243 3.52 11.35 -14.37
N ALA A 244 3.62 12.46 -15.11
CA ALA A 244 3.04 13.73 -14.71
C ALA A 244 1.52 13.69 -14.84
N THR A 245 0.81 14.06 -13.77
CA THR A 245 -0.65 14.16 -13.75
C THR A 245 -1.07 15.62 -13.84
N ALA A 246 -1.75 15.98 -14.92
CA ALA A 246 -2.27 17.32 -15.11
C ALA A 246 -3.43 17.61 -14.15
N LEU A 247 -3.32 18.71 -13.39
CA LEU A 247 -4.39 19.26 -12.57
C LEU A 247 -5.04 20.47 -13.25
N ASN A 248 -4.23 21.40 -13.75
CA ASN A 248 -4.65 22.66 -14.39
C ASN A 248 -5.72 23.43 -13.58
N ARG A 249 -5.48 23.62 -12.28
CA ARG A 249 -6.41 24.29 -11.38
C ARG A 249 -5.87 25.62 -10.89
N ASP A 250 -6.71 26.64 -10.97
CA ASP A 250 -6.39 27.99 -10.52
C ASP A 250 -6.76 28.15 -9.04
N ILE A 251 -5.82 28.69 -8.26
CA ILE A 251 -5.98 29.01 -6.84
C ILE A 251 -5.54 30.45 -6.56
N ALA A 252 -6.14 31.04 -5.53
CA ALA A 252 -5.78 32.36 -5.02
C ALA A 252 -6.09 32.44 -3.52
N ASN A 253 -5.69 33.53 -2.85
CA ASN A 253 -5.96 33.71 -1.43
C ASN A 253 -7.47 33.60 -1.17
N GLY A 254 -7.86 32.73 -0.23
CA GLY A 254 -9.27 32.46 0.09
C GLY A 254 -10.01 31.57 -0.92
N SER A 255 -9.35 31.10 -1.97
CA SER A 255 -9.87 30.15 -2.97
C SER A 255 -8.92 28.96 -3.16
N PRO A 256 -8.74 28.11 -2.12
CA PRO A 256 -7.89 26.93 -2.20
C PRO A 256 -8.56 25.76 -2.92
N ILE A 257 -7.77 24.75 -3.27
CA ILE A 257 -8.27 23.40 -3.55
C ILE A 257 -8.46 22.69 -2.22
N ASN A 258 -9.69 22.31 -1.88
CA ASN A 258 -10.04 21.61 -0.64
C ASN A 258 -10.60 20.19 -0.87
N ASP A 259 -10.59 19.72 -2.12
CA ASP A 259 -10.83 18.32 -2.44
C ASP A 259 -9.49 17.57 -2.49
N THR A 260 -9.53 16.27 -2.78
CA THR A 260 -8.33 15.45 -3.00
C THR A 260 -8.07 15.28 -4.50
N PRO A 261 -7.46 16.27 -5.20
CA PRO A 261 -7.33 16.23 -6.66
C PRO A 261 -6.35 15.16 -7.16
N TYR A 262 -5.53 14.58 -6.27
CA TYR A 262 -4.50 13.63 -6.63
C TYR A 262 -4.33 12.58 -5.54
N VAL A 263 -4.42 11.31 -5.93
CA VAL A 263 -4.21 10.12 -5.10
C VAL A 263 -3.23 9.22 -5.84
N HIS A 264 -2.17 8.78 -5.16
CA HIS A 264 -1.12 7.96 -5.79
C HIS A 264 -0.57 6.93 -4.82
N TYR A 265 -0.43 5.68 -5.29
CA TYR A 265 0.20 4.61 -4.52
C TYR A 265 1.71 4.60 -4.71
N VAL A 266 2.44 4.30 -3.64
CA VAL A 266 3.91 4.18 -3.65
C VAL A 266 4.33 2.98 -2.81
N MET A 267 5.53 2.43 -3.03
CA MET A 267 6.11 1.43 -2.12
C MET A 267 6.91 2.10 -0.99
N GLU A 268 7.19 1.33 0.07
CA GLU A 268 8.03 1.76 1.20
C GLU A 268 9.39 2.29 0.71
N ASN A 269 9.80 3.45 1.23
CA ASN A 269 11.07 4.11 0.94
C ASN A 269 11.53 4.89 2.18
N ASP A 270 12.64 4.45 2.76
CA ASP A 270 13.24 5.05 3.95
C ASP A 270 14.19 6.23 3.65
N GLY A 271 14.31 6.62 2.39
CA GLY A 271 15.15 7.73 1.94
C GLY A 271 16.65 7.46 1.95
N SER A 272 17.10 6.22 2.17
CA SER A 272 18.51 5.86 2.21
C SER A 272 19.24 6.01 0.86
N GLU A 273 18.57 5.72 -0.25
CA GLU A 273 19.08 5.95 -1.61
C GLU A 273 18.71 7.35 -2.12
N ALA A 274 17.41 7.63 -2.20
CA ALA A 274 16.84 8.95 -2.40
C ALA A 274 15.42 8.96 -1.83
N SER A 275 15.02 10.07 -1.20
CA SER A 275 13.70 10.18 -0.59
C SER A 275 12.61 10.41 -1.63
N THR A 276 11.44 9.78 -1.43
CA THR A 276 10.24 10.06 -2.22
C THR A 276 9.86 11.53 -2.07
N GLU A 277 9.65 12.22 -3.19
CA GLU A 277 9.29 13.64 -3.25
C GLU A 277 8.00 13.85 -4.03
N ILE A 278 7.21 14.84 -3.63
CA ILE A 278 6.21 15.44 -4.52
C ILE A 278 6.87 16.57 -5.31
N GLN A 279 6.62 16.59 -6.61
CA GLN A 279 6.96 17.69 -7.51
C GLN A 279 5.67 18.33 -8.01
N VAL A 280 5.58 19.66 -7.92
CA VAL A 280 4.46 20.45 -8.41
C VAL A 280 4.99 21.48 -9.40
N ARG A 281 4.51 21.44 -10.65
CA ARG A 281 4.72 22.52 -11.59
C ARG A 281 3.56 23.50 -11.48
N ALA A 282 3.87 24.76 -11.20
CA ALA A 282 2.86 25.78 -11.01
C ALA A 282 3.28 27.10 -11.65
N THR A 283 2.29 27.86 -12.11
CA THR A 283 2.49 29.13 -12.80
C THR A 283 1.74 30.23 -12.07
N LEU A 284 2.46 31.24 -11.59
CA LEU A 284 1.86 32.51 -11.20
C LEU A 284 1.39 33.20 -12.48
N LEU A 285 0.08 33.37 -12.64
CA LEU A 285 -0.51 33.86 -13.89
C LEU A 285 -0.15 35.32 -14.13
N GLU A 286 -0.02 35.68 -15.42
CA GLU A 286 0.25 37.05 -15.84
C GLU A 286 -0.86 38.02 -15.39
N THR A 287 -0.50 39.31 -15.37
CA THR A 287 -1.44 40.42 -15.15
C THR A 287 -1.25 41.44 -16.27
N ASP A 288 -1.93 42.59 -16.20
CA ASP A 288 -1.69 43.68 -17.15
C ASP A 288 -0.26 44.24 -17.06
N THR A 289 0.38 44.13 -15.89
CA THR A 289 1.71 44.69 -15.61
C THR A 289 2.82 43.65 -15.63
N TYR A 290 2.57 42.47 -15.07
CA TYR A 290 3.57 41.43 -14.84
C TYR A 290 3.37 40.21 -15.74
N GLU A 291 4.48 39.61 -16.15
CA GLU A 291 4.52 38.35 -16.88
C GLU A 291 4.08 37.17 -16.01
N ALA A 292 3.79 36.04 -16.68
CA ALA A 292 3.58 34.77 -16.01
C ALA A 292 4.93 34.19 -15.55
N GLU A 293 4.95 33.56 -14.38
CA GLU A 293 6.15 32.95 -13.81
C GLU A 293 5.87 31.48 -13.50
N THR A 294 6.46 30.57 -14.29
CA THR A 294 6.36 29.14 -14.06
C THR A 294 7.52 28.64 -13.22
N LYS A 295 7.23 27.89 -12.16
CA LYS A 295 8.21 27.24 -11.29
C LYS A 295 7.91 25.76 -11.10
N ILE A 296 8.95 24.99 -10.88
CA ILE A 296 8.88 23.58 -10.46
C ILE A 296 9.30 23.53 -9.00
N PHE A 297 8.40 23.05 -8.15
CA PHE A 297 8.58 22.96 -6.71
C PHE A 297 8.71 21.51 -6.28
N THR A 298 9.61 21.20 -5.35
CA THR A 298 9.69 19.85 -4.77
C THR A 298 9.67 19.88 -3.25
N ALA A 299 9.19 18.78 -2.65
CA ALA A 299 9.30 18.52 -1.21
C ALA A 299 9.37 17.04 -0.91
N VAL A 300 10.23 16.69 0.04
CA VAL A 300 10.38 15.33 0.55
C VAL A 300 9.18 14.94 1.41
N ILE A 301 8.57 13.79 1.11
CA ILE A 301 7.44 13.26 1.87
C ILE A 301 7.91 12.82 3.26
N ASN A 302 7.26 13.34 4.31
CA ASN A 302 7.45 12.94 5.70
C ASN A 302 8.91 12.95 6.20
N ARG A 303 9.76 13.86 5.72
CA ARG A 303 11.20 13.91 6.05
C ARG A 303 11.48 13.89 7.57
N ASN A 304 10.68 14.65 8.32
CA ASN A 304 10.84 14.86 9.76
C ASN A 304 9.61 14.33 10.52
N GLY A 305 9.08 13.17 10.13
CA GLY A 305 7.90 12.57 10.74
C GLY A 305 8.06 12.31 12.25
N LEU A 306 9.23 11.84 12.68
CA LEU A 306 9.56 11.61 14.08
C LEU A 306 9.49 12.90 14.90
N ASP A 307 10.02 14.02 14.37
CA ASP A 307 9.98 15.33 15.04
C ASP A 307 8.53 15.85 15.18
N ARG A 308 7.62 15.36 14.34
CA ARG A 308 6.18 15.67 14.35
C ARG A 308 5.36 14.68 15.19
N GLY A 309 6.00 13.72 15.85
CA GLY A 309 5.35 12.75 16.74
C GLY A 309 4.84 11.47 16.07
N TYR A 310 5.14 11.26 14.78
CA TYR A 310 4.91 9.97 14.12
C TYR A 310 5.96 8.95 14.52
N ASN A 311 5.71 7.66 14.26
CA ASN A 311 6.63 6.57 14.60
C ASN A 311 7.70 6.29 13.52
N HIS A 312 7.73 7.06 12.42
CA HIS A 312 8.68 6.91 11.33
C HIS A 312 8.88 8.22 10.56
N ASN A 313 10.03 8.33 9.88
CA ASN A 313 10.27 9.29 8.81
C ASN A 313 9.99 8.63 7.45
N TYR A 314 9.83 9.45 6.42
CA TYR A 314 9.67 9.03 5.02
C TYR A 314 8.43 8.14 4.81
N VAL A 315 8.45 7.29 3.78
CA VAL A 315 7.31 6.48 3.34
C VAL A 315 7.43 5.07 3.92
N LYS A 316 6.44 4.66 4.71
CA LYS A 316 6.29 3.34 5.32
C LYS A 316 5.04 2.67 4.78
N ARG A 317 5.11 1.35 4.55
CA ARG A 317 3.97 0.54 4.10
C ARG A 317 2.73 0.72 4.98
N ASN A 318 1.55 0.58 4.39
CA ASN A 318 0.24 0.62 5.04
C ASN A 318 -0.10 1.93 5.78
N TYR A 319 0.48 3.06 5.34
CA TYR A 319 0.11 4.42 5.77
C TYR A 319 -0.44 5.26 4.61
N VAL A 320 -1.23 6.26 4.96
CA VAL A 320 -1.67 7.32 4.05
C VAL A 320 -1.00 8.64 4.46
N TYR A 321 -0.46 9.37 3.49
CA TYR A 321 0.19 10.67 3.67
C TYR A 321 -0.66 11.75 3.04
N ARG A 322 -1.34 12.54 3.86
CA ARG A 322 -2.15 13.68 3.41
C ARG A 322 -1.26 14.92 3.30
N LEU A 323 -1.11 15.40 2.08
CA LEU A 323 -0.23 16.49 1.69
C LEU A 323 -1.02 17.80 1.59
N ASN A 324 -0.58 18.79 2.35
CA ASN A 324 -1.13 20.14 2.37
C ASN A 324 -0.06 21.11 1.85
N VAL A 325 -0.27 21.65 0.65
CA VAL A 325 0.67 22.52 -0.05
C VAL A 325 0.29 23.98 0.14
N THR A 326 1.26 24.82 0.50
CA THR A 326 1.08 26.27 0.59
C THR A 326 2.10 27.00 -0.28
N PHE A 327 1.62 27.84 -1.18
CA PHE A 327 2.46 28.84 -1.85
C PHE A 327 2.48 30.14 -1.05
N GLY A 328 3.63 30.51 -0.51
CA GLY A 328 3.84 31.70 0.31
C GLY A 328 4.61 32.81 -0.42
N ASP A 329 4.99 33.85 0.30
CA ASP A 329 5.65 35.04 -0.25
C ASP A 329 7.01 34.80 -0.91
N THR A 330 7.61 33.63 -0.67
CA THR A 330 8.89 33.20 -1.24
C THR A 330 8.73 32.18 -2.36
N SER A 331 7.50 31.76 -2.70
CA SER A 331 7.28 30.77 -3.75
C SER A 331 7.53 31.34 -5.15
N PHE A 332 7.17 32.60 -5.37
CA PHE A 332 7.35 33.28 -6.65
C PHE A 332 8.01 34.64 -6.44
N ASP A 333 8.75 35.10 -7.44
CA ASP A 333 9.40 36.41 -7.39
C ASP A 333 8.34 37.50 -7.64
N GLY A 334 7.55 37.29 -8.71
CA GLY A 334 6.34 38.03 -9.05
C GLY A 334 6.56 39.45 -9.57
N ASP A 335 7.80 39.84 -9.85
CA ASP A 335 8.21 41.23 -10.14
C ASP A 335 8.67 41.44 -11.60
N HIS A 336 8.57 40.42 -12.45
CA HIS A 336 8.91 40.52 -13.87
C HIS A 336 7.84 41.32 -14.63
N GLU A 337 8.08 42.62 -14.88
CA GLU A 337 7.23 43.47 -15.69
C GLU A 337 7.28 43.06 -17.17
N LYS A 338 6.16 43.23 -17.89
CA LYS A 338 6.06 42.95 -19.32
C LYS A 338 6.98 43.89 -20.12
N ASP A 339 7.99 43.33 -20.80
CA ASP A 339 8.81 44.07 -21.76
C ASP A 339 8.27 43.88 -23.20
N PRO A 340 7.70 44.92 -23.84
CA PRO A 340 7.19 44.80 -25.21
C PRO A 340 8.26 44.48 -26.26
N ASN A 341 9.56 44.50 -25.91
CA ASN A 341 10.67 44.27 -26.83
C ASN A 341 11.35 42.89 -26.70
N ILE A 342 10.98 42.07 -25.71
CA ILE A 342 11.60 40.75 -25.48
C ILE A 342 10.51 39.66 -25.51
N PRO A 343 10.29 38.98 -26.65
CA PRO A 343 9.20 38.02 -26.81
C PRO A 343 9.52 36.61 -26.28
N ILE A 344 10.44 36.46 -25.31
CA ILE A 344 10.88 35.12 -24.90
C ILE A 344 10.00 34.65 -23.73
N PRO A 345 9.25 33.53 -23.86
CA PRO A 345 8.57 32.97 -22.71
C PRO A 345 9.62 32.53 -21.67
N PRO A 346 9.49 32.94 -20.40
CA PRO A 346 10.48 32.61 -19.38
C PRO A 346 10.59 31.09 -19.22
N ARG A 347 11.83 30.58 -19.19
CA ARG A 347 12.10 29.18 -18.86
C ARG A 347 11.67 28.92 -17.40
N PRO A 348 11.04 27.79 -17.07
CA PRO A 348 10.70 27.47 -15.70
C PRO A 348 11.95 27.47 -14.80
N THR A 349 11.83 28.08 -13.62
CA THR A 349 12.84 28.04 -12.55
C THR A 349 12.43 27.06 -11.45
N THR A 350 13.32 26.79 -10.49
CA THR A 350 13.06 25.88 -9.37
C THR A 350 12.77 26.64 -8.09
N GLY A 351 11.94 26.07 -7.20
CA GLY A 351 11.69 26.60 -5.85
C GLY A 351 11.47 25.49 -4.83
N ASP A 352 11.53 25.83 -3.55
CA ASP A 352 11.19 24.90 -2.47
C ASP A 352 9.68 24.94 -2.21
N LEU A 353 9.07 23.78 -1.99
CA LEU A 353 7.65 23.67 -1.67
C LEU A 353 7.43 23.57 -0.15
N ASP A 354 6.57 24.42 0.40
CA ASP A 354 6.09 24.22 1.77
C ASP A 354 4.98 23.17 1.78
N VAL A 355 5.29 22.00 2.35
CA VAL A 355 4.36 20.87 2.47
C VAL A 355 4.22 20.44 3.92
N GLN A 356 3.03 20.63 4.45
CA GLN A 356 2.61 19.99 5.69
C GLN A 356 2.09 18.58 5.37
N VAL A 357 2.65 17.58 6.05
CA VAL A 357 2.31 16.17 5.87
C VAL A 357 1.62 15.69 7.13
N GLU A 358 0.38 15.21 6.99
CA GLU A 358 -0.34 14.46 8.02
C GLU A 358 -0.24 12.97 7.68
N VAL A 359 0.36 12.18 8.57
CA VAL A 359 0.46 10.72 8.42
C VAL A 359 -0.69 10.08 9.18
N VAL A 360 -1.51 9.29 8.50
CA VAL A 360 -2.69 8.63 9.06
C VAL A 360 -2.70 7.13 8.75
N ASN A 361 -3.40 6.35 9.59
CA ASN A 361 -3.63 4.93 9.35
C ASN A 361 -4.54 4.74 8.14
N TRP A 362 -4.42 3.58 7.46
CA TRP A 362 -5.11 3.37 6.18
C TRP A 362 -6.55 2.87 6.35
N GLY A 363 -6.83 1.92 7.25
CA GLY A 363 -8.17 1.31 7.36
C GLY A 363 -8.91 1.56 8.67
N GLN A 364 -10.15 1.06 8.70
CA GLN A 364 -11.08 1.22 9.81
C GLN A 364 -10.45 0.80 11.15
N VAL A 365 -10.76 1.57 12.19
CA VAL A 365 -10.35 1.27 13.57
C VAL A 365 -11.11 0.02 14.03
N SER A 366 -10.41 -1.06 14.37
CA SER A 366 -11.05 -2.18 15.05
C SER A 366 -11.45 -1.73 16.46
N GLN A 367 -12.75 -1.67 16.74
CA GLN A 367 -13.22 -1.54 18.11
C GLN A 367 -13.00 -2.89 18.79
N ASP A 368 -11.99 -2.98 19.65
CA ASP A 368 -12.04 -3.97 20.73
C ASP A 368 -13.15 -3.51 21.68
N VAL A 369 -14.31 -4.15 21.58
CA VAL A 369 -15.32 -4.04 22.64
C VAL A 369 -14.73 -4.75 23.85
N GLU A 370 -14.30 -3.98 24.86
CA GLU A 370 -14.05 -4.52 26.19
C GLU A 370 -15.33 -5.26 26.65
N ILE A 371 -15.22 -6.57 26.89
CA ILE A 371 -16.24 -7.37 27.58
C ILE A 371 -15.91 -7.41 29.06
#